data_AF-A0A2S6NDF8-F1
#
_entry.id   AF-A0A2S6NDF8-F1
#
_cell.length_a   1.000
_cell.length_b   1.000
_cell.length_c   1.000
_cell.angle_alpha   90.00
_cell.angle_beta   90.00
_cell.angle_gamma   90.00
#
_symmetry.space_group_name_H-M   'P 1'
#
loop_
_entity.id
_entity.type
_entity.pdbx_description
1 polymer ?
#
loop_
_entity_poly.entity_id
_entity_poly.type
_entity_poly.pdbx_seq_one_letter_code
_entity_poly.pdbx_strand_id
1 'polypeptide(L)'
;MPEPFSINISAPLNPSGYTRGLGGPNQGGHVGPNWYIQYGMDLGADEGTPVYAAFDAHITRFQRHDPSADTDKVFGAQIFMRSPNDKMGAFYTHLTDVPDSIGVNSVVARGDLIGTICKFGGTPTHLHIALVEIIGGAPGGQYTGVDLYQFFEQLQTESIDTVASIQFWQNGSPPEPSTS
;
A
#
# COMPACT_ATOMS: atom_id res chain seq x y z
N MET A 1 7.12 -26.25 4.70
CA MET A 1 6.52 -24.94 4.96
C MET A 1 7.34 -23.92 4.19
N PRO A 2 6.75 -22.91 3.55
CA PRO A 2 7.53 -21.86 2.91
C PRO A 2 8.33 -21.07 3.96
N GLU A 3 9.55 -20.67 3.63
CA GLU A 3 10.46 -20.00 4.57
C GLU A 3 10.02 -18.55 4.85
N PRO A 4 10.08 -18.11 6.13
CA PRO A 4 9.77 -16.75 6.53
C PRO A 4 10.79 -15.76 5.93
N PHE A 5 10.40 -14.48 5.80
CA PHE A 5 11.25 -13.43 5.24
C PHE A 5 10.91 -12.07 5.84
N SER A 6 11.84 -11.13 5.78
CA SER A 6 11.60 -9.75 6.21
C SER A 6 11.61 -8.77 5.05
N ILE A 7 10.81 -7.71 5.16
CA ILE A 7 10.79 -6.57 4.24
C ILE A 7 10.99 -5.30 5.04
N ASN A 8 11.87 -4.43 4.54
CA ASN A 8 12.02 -3.08 5.04
C ASN A 8 10.90 -2.19 4.48
N ILE A 9 10.10 -1.60 5.38
CA ILE A 9 8.96 -0.74 5.09
C ILE A 9 9.23 0.69 5.60
N SER A 10 8.87 1.70 4.81
CA SER A 10 8.82 3.11 5.20
C SER A 10 7.40 3.67 5.06
N ALA A 11 7.20 4.87 5.60
CA ALA A 11 5.95 5.60 5.47
C ALA A 11 5.66 5.92 3.98
N PRO A 12 4.45 5.65 3.45
CA PRO A 12 4.13 5.88 2.05
C PRO A 12 3.74 7.33 1.73
N LEU A 13 3.57 8.21 2.71
CA LEU A 13 3.17 9.61 2.48
C LEU A 13 4.28 10.54 2.91
N ASN A 14 4.36 11.69 2.25
CA ASN A 14 5.11 12.81 2.82
C ASN A 14 4.46 13.27 4.15
N PRO A 15 5.18 13.29 5.29
CA PRO A 15 4.63 13.66 6.59
C PRO A 15 4.03 15.07 6.62
N SER A 16 4.51 15.99 5.77
CA SER A 16 3.96 17.35 5.71
C SER A 16 2.53 17.42 5.19
N GLY A 17 2.08 16.40 4.47
CA GLY A 17 0.71 16.30 3.93
C GLY A 17 -0.15 15.23 4.61
N TYR A 18 0.43 14.41 5.48
CA TYR A 18 -0.33 13.46 6.30
C TYR A 18 -1.17 14.20 7.34
N THR A 19 -2.41 13.75 7.53
CA THR A 19 -3.36 14.40 8.45
C THR A 19 -3.72 13.51 9.63
N ARG A 20 -4.21 12.30 9.36
CA ARG A 20 -4.65 11.30 10.34
C ARG A 20 -4.96 9.98 9.63
N GLY A 21 -5.11 8.89 10.36
CA GLY A 21 -5.78 7.72 9.82
C GLY A 21 -7.30 7.90 9.74
N LEU A 22 -7.91 7.22 8.78
CA LEU A 22 -9.35 7.32 8.47
C LEU A 22 -10.08 5.98 8.55
N GLY A 23 -9.37 4.86 8.70
CA GLY A 23 -9.97 3.53 8.85
C GLY A 23 -9.01 2.41 8.46
N GLY A 24 -8.98 1.35 9.27
CA GLY A 24 -8.19 0.16 9.02
C GLY A 24 -9.02 -1.04 8.53
N PRO A 25 -8.42 -2.23 8.47
CA PRO A 25 -9.09 -3.45 8.06
C PRO A 25 -10.35 -3.75 8.87
N ASN A 26 -11.39 -4.24 8.21
CA ASN A 26 -12.69 -4.59 8.82
C ASN A 26 -13.44 -3.42 9.47
N GLN A 27 -13.12 -2.18 9.12
CA GLN A 27 -13.79 -0.97 9.62
C GLN A 27 -14.48 -0.20 8.49
N GLY A 28 -15.63 0.40 8.77
CA GLY A 28 -16.35 1.22 7.79
C GLY A 28 -16.64 0.45 6.48
N GLY A 29 -16.12 0.96 5.37
CA GLY A 29 -16.26 0.34 4.03
C GLY A 29 -15.30 -0.82 3.75
N HIS A 30 -14.33 -1.09 4.63
CA HIS A 30 -13.33 -2.14 4.45
C HIS A 30 -13.87 -3.51 4.83
N VAL A 31 -14.77 -4.02 3.98
CA VAL A 31 -15.41 -5.33 4.17
C VAL A 31 -15.05 -6.29 3.04
N GLY A 32 -15.13 -7.59 3.33
CA GLY A 32 -14.86 -8.67 2.37
C GLY A 32 -15.84 -8.70 1.18
N PRO A 33 -15.58 -9.56 0.16
CA PRO A 33 -14.62 -10.66 0.20
C PRO A 33 -13.22 -10.33 -0.34
N ASN A 34 -13.06 -9.16 -0.97
CA ASN A 34 -11.80 -8.81 -1.63
C ASN A 34 -10.77 -8.32 -0.61
N TRP A 35 -9.61 -8.97 -0.52
CA TRP A 35 -8.58 -8.61 0.47
C TRP A 35 -8.14 -7.14 0.32
N TYR A 36 -8.03 -6.64 -0.92
CA TYR A 36 -7.61 -5.27 -1.20
C TYR A 36 -8.67 -4.22 -0.85
N ILE A 37 -9.87 -4.64 -0.43
CA ILE A 37 -10.89 -3.78 0.17
C ILE A 37 -10.95 -4.04 1.68
N GLN A 38 -11.08 -5.31 2.08
CA GLN A 38 -11.24 -5.71 3.48
C GLN A 38 -10.04 -5.31 4.35
N TYR A 39 -8.84 -5.38 3.80
CA TYR A 39 -7.58 -5.02 4.46
C TYR A 39 -7.03 -3.69 3.96
N GLY A 40 -7.91 -2.83 3.45
CA GLY A 40 -7.60 -1.44 3.19
C GLY A 40 -7.16 -0.70 4.46
N MET A 41 -6.20 0.20 4.29
CA MET A 41 -5.71 1.11 5.30
C MET A 41 -5.76 2.51 4.71
N ASP A 42 -6.71 3.31 5.21
CA ASP A 42 -6.92 4.66 4.70
C ASP A 42 -6.10 5.65 5.53
N LEU A 43 -5.04 6.17 4.92
CA LEU A 43 -4.16 7.17 5.49
C LEU A 43 -4.56 8.54 4.94
N GLY A 44 -5.22 9.35 5.76
CA GLY A 44 -5.69 10.68 5.39
C GLY A 44 -4.55 11.62 5.05
N ALA A 45 -4.69 12.34 3.95
CA ALA A 45 -3.68 13.26 3.46
C ALA A 45 -4.30 14.38 2.61
N ASP A 46 -3.63 15.52 2.53
CA ASP A 46 -4.04 16.60 1.65
C ASP A 46 -3.88 16.22 0.17
N GLU A 47 -4.72 16.78 -0.69
CA GLU A 47 -4.61 16.62 -2.15
C GLU A 47 -3.23 17.07 -2.65
N GLY A 48 -2.64 16.31 -3.57
CA GLY A 48 -1.31 16.58 -4.10
C GLY A 48 -0.15 16.13 -3.20
N THR A 49 -0.43 15.58 -2.01
CA THR A 49 0.63 15.00 -1.15
C THR A 49 1.39 13.91 -1.91
N PRO A 50 2.74 13.95 -1.97
CA PRO A 50 3.53 12.90 -2.59
C PRO A 50 3.32 11.54 -1.92
N VAL A 51 3.18 10.50 -2.75
CA VAL A 51 3.08 9.10 -2.34
C VAL A 51 4.30 8.34 -2.82
N TYR A 52 4.96 7.64 -1.92
CA TYR A 52 6.17 6.89 -2.18
C TYR A 52 5.95 5.38 -2.03
N ALA A 53 6.70 4.59 -2.79
CA ALA A 53 6.76 3.14 -2.63
C ALA A 53 7.22 2.80 -1.21
N ALA A 54 6.41 2.07 -0.45
CA ALA A 54 6.71 1.77 0.95
C ALA A 54 7.83 0.71 1.10
N PHE A 55 8.14 -0.05 0.04
CA PHE A 55 9.14 -1.11 0.01
C PHE A 55 9.63 -1.30 -1.43
N ASP A 56 10.78 -1.96 -1.60
CA ASP A 56 11.30 -2.32 -2.92
C ASP A 56 10.32 -3.26 -3.62
N ALA A 57 9.98 -3.01 -4.88
CA ALA A 57 8.95 -3.78 -5.55
C ALA A 57 9.09 -3.79 -7.07
N HIS A 58 8.34 -4.69 -7.70
CA HIS A 58 8.05 -4.64 -9.12
C HIS A 58 6.54 -4.56 -9.35
N ILE A 59 6.11 -3.77 -10.32
CA ILE A 59 4.69 -3.51 -10.58
C ILE A 59 4.10 -4.61 -11.43
N THR A 60 3.00 -5.20 -10.98
CA THR A 60 2.37 -6.35 -11.66
C THR A 60 0.96 -6.07 -12.16
N ARG A 61 0.31 -5.02 -11.66
CA ARG A 61 -0.88 -4.41 -12.28
C ARG A 61 -0.79 -2.90 -12.16
N PHE A 62 -1.23 -2.21 -13.20
CA PHE A 62 -1.30 -0.76 -13.23
C PHE A 62 -2.50 -0.32 -14.05
N GLN A 63 -3.29 0.58 -13.48
CA GLN A 63 -4.29 1.37 -14.18
C GLN A 63 -3.96 2.83 -13.95
N ARG A 64 -3.67 3.56 -15.03
CA ARG A 64 -3.44 5.00 -14.97
C ARG A 64 -4.74 5.73 -14.60
N HIS A 65 -4.60 6.87 -13.93
CA HIS A 65 -5.73 7.74 -13.61
C HIS A 65 -6.40 8.23 -14.90
N ASP A 66 -7.70 7.97 -15.03
CA ASP A 66 -8.59 8.53 -16.05
C ASP A 66 -9.75 9.24 -15.34
N PRO A 67 -9.70 10.58 -15.20
CA PRO A 67 -10.73 11.33 -14.49
C PRO A 67 -12.15 11.16 -15.07
N SER A 68 -12.27 10.75 -16.33
CA SER A 68 -13.58 10.52 -16.96
C SER A 68 -14.23 9.20 -16.53
N ALA A 69 -13.45 8.28 -15.96
CA ALA A 69 -13.89 6.99 -15.45
C ALA A 69 -14.11 6.99 -13.92
N ASP A 70 -13.80 8.09 -13.25
CA ASP A 70 -13.92 8.20 -11.80
C ASP A 70 -15.38 8.11 -11.33
N THR A 71 -15.56 7.43 -10.20
CA THR A 71 -16.83 7.26 -9.49
C THR A 71 -16.61 7.50 -8.00
N ASP A 72 -17.69 7.57 -7.23
CA ASP A 72 -17.65 7.68 -5.76
C ASP A 72 -16.90 6.52 -5.08
N LYS A 73 -16.72 5.38 -5.76
CA LYS A 73 -16.08 4.17 -5.22
C LYS A 73 -14.73 3.83 -5.84
N VAL A 74 -14.51 4.23 -7.08
CA VAL A 74 -13.31 3.90 -7.86
C VAL A 74 -12.87 5.17 -8.54
N PHE A 75 -11.74 5.71 -8.11
CA PHE A 75 -11.15 6.92 -8.68
C PHE A 75 -9.64 6.93 -8.49
N GLY A 76 -8.95 7.70 -9.32
CA GLY A 76 -7.50 7.76 -9.33
C GLY A 76 -6.84 6.55 -10.01
N ALA A 77 -5.52 6.61 -10.10
CA ALA A 77 -4.69 5.50 -10.54
C ALA A 77 -4.67 4.39 -9.50
N GLN A 78 -4.53 3.15 -9.98
CA GLN A 78 -4.44 1.94 -9.17
C GLN A 78 -3.14 1.20 -9.50
N ILE A 79 -2.36 0.89 -8.48
CA ILE A 79 -1.07 0.20 -8.61
C ILE A 79 -1.09 -1.05 -7.72
N PHE A 80 -0.84 -2.22 -8.30
CA PHE A 80 -0.51 -3.42 -7.52
C PHE A 80 0.93 -3.82 -7.81
N MET A 81 1.75 -3.81 -6.76
CA MET A 81 3.17 -4.15 -6.83
C MET A 81 3.51 -5.26 -5.85
N ARG A 82 4.54 -6.04 -6.16
CA ARG A 82 4.99 -7.17 -5.35
C ARG A 82 6.42 -7.00 -4.94
N SER A 83 6.74 -7.53 -3.78
CA SER A 83 8.11 -7.61 -3.28
C SER A 83 9.00 -8.40 -4.26
N PRO A 84 10.34 -8.23 -4.22
CA PRO A 84 11.25 -8.88 -5.16
C PRO A 84 11.21 -10.41 -5.09
N ASN A 85 10.74 -10.97 -3.97
CA ASN A 85 10.58 -12.40 -3.76
C ASN A 85 9.17 -12.93 -4.06
N ASP A 86 8.27 -12.10 -4.58
CA ASP A 86 6.88 -12.46 -4.94
C ASP A 86 6.03 -13.02 -3.77
N LYS A 87 6.46 -12.83 -2.51
CA LYS A 87 5.78 -13.33 -1.30
C LYS A 87 4.96 -12.27 -0.56
N MET A 88 5.01 -11.01 -0.97
CA MET A 88 4.19 -9.92 -0.44
C MET A 88 3.76 -8.99 -1.58
N GLY A 89 2.60 -8.36 -1.47
CA GLY A 89 2.16 -7.34 -2.40
C GLY A 89 1.40 -6.21 -1.72
N ALA A 90 1.29 -5.11 -2.44
CA ALA A 90 0.60 -3.91 -2.00
C ALA A 90 -0.23 -3.31 -3.12
N PHE A 91 -1.47 -2.96 -2.79
CA PHE A 91 -2.40 -2.24 -3.64
C PHE A 91 -2.48 -0.78 -3.17
N TYR A 92 -2.21 0.16 -4.07
CA TYR A 92 -2.33 1.60 -3.86
C TYR A 92 -3.40 2.14 -4.79
N THR A 93 -4.29 2.98 -4.28
CA THR A 93 -5.27 3.71 -5.10
C THR A 93 -5.50 5.13 -4.58
N HIS A 94 -6.32 5.89 -5.30
CA HIS A 94 -6.58 7.31 -5.06
C HIS A 94 -5.36 8.18 -5.35
N LEU A 95 -4.60 7.79 -6.37
CA LEU A 95 -3.42 8.50 -6.84
C LEU A 95 -3.70 9.28 -8.13
N THR A 96 -3.01 10.39 -8.34
CA THR A 96 -2.87 11.07 -9.63
C THR A 96 -1.40 11.35 -9.89
N ASP A 97 -1.09 11.94 -11.04
CA ASP A 97 0.27 12.39 -11.41
C ASP A 97 1.33 11.29 -11.27
N VAL A 98 0.94 10.05 -11.56
CA VAL A 98 1.85 8.89 -11.55
C VAL A 98 2.92 9.09 -12.62
N PRO A 99 4.23 9.02 -12.29
CA PRO A 99 5.30 9.23 -13.26
C PRO A 99 5.21 8.33 -14.50
N ASP A 100 5.62 8.82 -15.66
CA ASP A 100 5.54 8.05 -16.92
C ASP A 100 6.44 6.80 -16.96
N SER A 101 7.46 6.73 -16.10
CA SER A 101 8.28 5.53 -15.90
C SER A 101 7.55 4.39 -15.18
N ILE A 102 6.42 4.68 -14.53
CA ILE A 102 5.65 3.72 -13.75
C ILE A 102 4.64 3.00 -14.66
N GLY A 103 4.75 1.68 -14.69
CA GLY A 103 3.91 0.79 -15.49
C GLY A 103 4.10 -0.68 -15.15
N VAL A 104 3.32 -1.56 -15.75
CA VAL A 104 3.49 -3.02 -15.55
C VAL A 104 4.92 -3.42 -15.93
N ASN A 105 5.55 -4.24 -15.08
CA ASN A 105 6.96 -4.68 -15.13
C ASN A 105 8.01 -3.61 -14.76
N SER A 106 7.62 -2.37 -14.43
CA SER A 106 8.57 -1.42 -13.84
C SER A 106 8.99 -1.87 -12.44
N VAL A 107 10.19 -1.46 -12.04
CA VAL A 107 10.76 -1.70 -10.71
C VAL A 107 10.85 -0.38 -9.99
N VAL A 108 10.51 -0.38 -8.70
CA VAL A 108 10.62 0.77 -7.81
C VAL A 108 11.43 0.37 -6.58
N ALA A 109 12.25 1.28 -6.09
CA ALA A 109 12.86 1.19 -4.77
C ALA A 109 11.95 1.81 -3.72
N ARG A 110 12.10 1.38 -2.46
CA ARG A 110 11.49 2.07 -1.32
C ARG A 110 11.85 3.56 -1.35
N GLY A 111 10.85 4.43 -1.24
CA GLY A 111 11.01 5.87 -1.31
C GLY A 111 10.89 6.48 -2.71
N ASP A 112 10.78 5.67 -3.77
CA ASP A 112 10.50 6.20 -5.11
C ASP A 112 9.09 6.78 -5.17
N LEU A 113 8.94 7.94 -5.82
CA LEU A 113 7.65 8.58 -6.06
C LEU A 113 6.78 7.70 -6.98
N ILE A 114 5.59 7.35 -6.52
CA ILE A 114 4.61 6.55 -7.27
C ILE A 114 3.33 7.31 -7.63
N GLY A 115 3.24 8.58 -7.22
CA GLY A 115 2.14 9.49 -7.57
C GLY A 115 1.91 10.53 -6.49
N THR A 116 0.81 11.25 -6.59
CA THR A 116 0.32 12.20 -5.60
C THR A 116 -1.12 11.87 -5.21
N ILE A 117 -1.56 12.32 -4.05
CA ILE A 117 -2.93 12.06 -3.57
C ILE A 117 -3.97 12.77 -4.45
N CYS A 118 -4.94 12.00 -4.93
CA CYS A 118 -6.07 12.49 -5.70
C CYS A 118 -7.28 12.72 -4.78
N LYS A 119 -7.92 13.89 -4.92
CA LYS A 119 -9.20 14.17 -4.28
C LYS A 119 -10.34 13.90 -5.26
N PHE A 120 -11.39 13.25 -4.77
CA PHE A 120 -12.61 13.05 -5.54
C PHE A 120 -13.86 13.32 -4.71
N GLY A 121 -14.72 14.21 -5.23
CA GLY A 121 -16.03 14.50 -4.65
C GLY A 121 -15.98 14.89 -3.16
N GLY A 122 -16.94 14.37 -2.39
CA GLY A 122 -17.07 14.59 -0.94
C GLY A 122 -16.37 13.54 -0.08
N THR A 123 -15.63 12.61 -0.67
CA THR A 123 -14.88 11.58 0.06
C THR A 123 -13.68 12.24 0.76
N PRO A 124 -13.44 11.98 2.06
CA PRO A 124 -12.24 12.45 2.74
C PRO A 124 -10.98 12.07 1.94
N THR A 125 -10.07 13.03 1.73
CA THR A 125 -8.88 12.82 0.91
C THR A 125 -7.89 11.92 1.64
N HIS A 126 -7.44 10.84 0.97
CA HIS A 126 -6.61 9.81 1.59
C HIS A 126 -5.85 8.98 0.57
N LEU A 127 -4.81 8.29 1.04
CA LEU A 127 -4.25 7.12 0.39
C LEU A 127 -5.02 5.90 0.89
N HIS A 128 -5.49 5.08 -0.04
CA HIS A 128 -5.88 3.71 0.29
C HIS A 128 -4.72 2.78 -0.08
N ILE A 129 -4.14 2.14 0.94
CA ILE A 129 -3.12 1.11 0.79
C ILE A 129 -3.61 -0.19 1.41
N ALA A 130 -3.53 -1.30 0.69
CA ALA A 130 -3.83 -2.64 1.22
C ALA A 130 -2.63 -3.56 1.00
N LEU A 131 -2.26 -4.33 2.02
CA LEU A 131 -1.16 -5.30 1.93
C LEU A 131 -1.68 -6.74 1.88
N VAL A 132 -0.91 -7.60 1.22
CA VAL A 132 -1.18 -9.04 1.15
C VAL A 132 0.11 -9.82 1.32
N GLU A 133 0.08 -10.84 2.18
CA GLU A 133 1.06 -11.92 2.17
C GLU A 133 0.65 -12.97 1.13
N ILE A 134 1.57 -13.38 0.29
CA ILE A 134 1.38 -14.44 -0.71
C ILE A 134 2.13 -15.67 -0.20
N ILE A 135 1.43 -16.50 0.57
CA ILE A 135 1.99 -17.71 1.19
C ILE A 135 2.38 -18.71 0.10
N GLY A 136 3.67 -19.05 0.04
CA GLY A 136 4.24 -19.90 -1.02
C GLY A 136 4.73 -19.13 -2.24
N GLY A 137 4.50 -17.81 -2.30
CA GLY A 137 4.93 -16.94 -3.39
C GLY A 137 4.06 -17.01 -4.64
N ALA A 138 4.15 -16.00 -5.50
CA ALA A 138 3.55 -16.02 -6.83
C ALA A 138 4.42 -16.78 -7.86
N PRO A 139 3.83 -17.35 -8.93
CA PRO A 139 2.40 -17.56 -9.14
C PRO A 139 1.89 -18.79 -8.36
N GLY A 140 0.68 -18.69 -7.79
CA GLY A 140 -0.03 -19.85 -7.19
C GLY A 140 -0.07 -19.90 -5.66
N GLY A 141 0.60 -18.98 -4.96
CA GLY A 141 0.49 -18.87 -3.51
C GLY A 141 -0.89 -18.42 -3.02
N GLN A 142 -1.15 -18.66 -1.74
CA GLN A 142 -2.38 -18.23 -1.06
C GLN A 142 -2.27 -16.77 -0.62
N TYR A 143 -3.26 -15.96 -0.97
CA TYR A 143 -3.30 -14.53 -0.64
C TYR A 143 -3.99 -14.35 0.72
N THR A 144 -3.27 -13.78 1.68
CA THR A 144 -3.75 -13.48 3.03
C THR A 144 -3.60 -11.98 3.27
N GLY A 145 -4.71 -11.29 3.49
CA GLY A 145 -4.68 -9.85 3.78
C GLY A 145 -3.90 -9.55 5.05
N VAL A 146 -3.20 -8.42 5.06
CA VAL A 146 -2.28 -8.03 6.12
C VAL A 146 -2.78 -6.74 6.77
N ASP A 147 -2.90 -6.77 8.10
CA ASP A 147 -3.21 -5.58 8.90
C ASP A 147 -1.91 -5.02 9.49
N LEU A 148 -1.50 -3.85 8.99
CA LEU A 148 -0.43 -3.02 9.56
C LEU A 148 -0.93 -1.59 9.80
N TYR A 149 -2.23 -1.41 10.06
CA TYR A 149 -2.84 -0.07 10.07
C TYR A 149 -2.23 0.84 11.13
N GLN A 150 -2.21 0.39 12.38
CA GLN A 150 -1.61 1.15 13.49
C GLN A 150 -0.11 1.36 13.29
N PHE A 151 0.57 0.38 12.69
CA PHE A 151 1.99 0.49 12.37
C PHE A 151 2.24 1.61 11.35
N PHE A 152 1.45 1.70 10.27
CA PHE A 152 1.55 2.81 9.32
C PHE A 152 1.17 4.15 9.96
N GLU A 153 0.11 4.23 10.76
CA GLU A 153 -0.23 5.47 11.47
C GLU A 153 0.94 5.97 12.34
N GLN A 154 1.60 5.06 13.07
CA GLN A 154 2.78 5.41 13.86
C GLN A 154 3.92 5.87 12.93
N LEU A 155 4.26 5.09 11.90
CA LEU A 155 5.37 5.37 10.99
C LEU A 155 5.23 6.73 10.30
N GLN A 156 4.00 7.18 10.00
CA GLN A 156 3.74 8.49 9.41
C GLN A 156 4.03 9.67 10.35
N THR A 157 4.08 9.43 11.66
CA THR A 157 4.40 10.45 12.67
C THR A 157 5.87 10.48 13.06
N GLU A 158 6.66 9.54 12.54
CA GLU A 158 8.10 9.47 12.78
C GLU A 158 8.89 10.28 11.73
N SER A 159 10.23 10.19 11.78
CA SER A 159 11.07 10.78 10.73
C SER A 159 10.74 10.18 9.37
N ILE A 160 10.81 10.99 8.31
CA ILE A 160 10.59 10.51 6.93
C ILE A 160 11.58 9.42 6.51
N ASP A 161 12.76 9.39 7.14
CA ASP A 161 13.78 8.37 6.90
C ASP A 161 13.61 7.13 7.78
N THR A 162 12.56 7.06 8.62
CA THR A 162 12.31 5.86 9.43
C THR A 162 12.01 4.68 8.51
N VAL A 163 12.74 3.60 8.73
CA VAL A 163 12.55 2.31 8.10
C VAL A 163 12.40 1.25 9.19
N ALA A 164 11.38 0.41 9.09
CA ALA A 164 11.22 -0.76 9.95
C ALA A 164 11.30 -2.05 9.13
N SER A 165 11.96 -3.06 9.68
CA SER A 165 11.92 -4.41 9.14
C SER A 165 10.67 -5.12 9.65
N ILE A 166 9.84 -5.64 8.75
CA ILE A 166 8.64 -6.42 9.08
C ILE A 166 8.85 -7.88 8.67
N GLN A 167 8.69 -8.80 9.61
CA GLN A 167 8.78 -10.25 9.43
C GLN A 167 7.44 -10.81 8.95
N PHE A 168 7.48 -11.54 7.84
CA PHE A 168 6.38 -12.34 7.30
C PHE A 168 6.69 -13.82 7.52
N TRP A 169 5.74 -14.57 8.09
CA TRP A 169 5.97 -15.92 8.60
C TRP A 169 5.69 -17.04 7.59
N GLN A 170 4.98 -16.74 6.49
CA GLN A 170 4.61 -17.69 5.44
C GLN A 170 3.80 -18.91 5.95
N ASN A 171 3.07 -18.73 7.05
CA ASN A 171 2.25 -19.77 7.67
C ASN A 171 0.84 -19.27 8.07
N GLY A 172 0.48 -18.04 7.70
CA GLY A 172 -0.80 -17.40 8.04
C GLY A 172 -0.83 -16.66 9.37
N SER A 173 0.25 -16.69 10.15
CA SER A 173 0.41 -15.79 11.29
C SER A 173 0.54 -14.33 10.82
N PRO A 174 -0.01 -13.34 11.56
CA PRO A 174 0.18 -11.93 11.24
C PRO A 174 1.66 -11.55 11.16
N PRO A 175 2.05 -10.63 10.26
CA PRO A 175 3.42 -10.13 10.24
C PRO A 175 3.70 -9.24 11.45
N GLU A 176 4.95 -9.18 11.87
CA GLU A 176 5.38 -8.47 13.08
C GLU A 176 6.66 -7.67 12.80
N PRO A 177 6.88 -6.50 13.44
CA PRO A 177 8.18 -5.85 13.40
C PRO A 177 9.28 -6.81 13.83
N SER A 178 10.32 -6.95 13.03
CA SER A 178 11.50 -7.76 13.39
C SER A 178 12.20 -7.10 14.57
N THR A 179 12.24 -7.78 15.71
CA THR A 179 13.12 -7.39 16.80
C THR A 179 14.55 -7.79 16.43
N SER A 180 15.41 -6.79 16.23
CA SER A 180 16.87 -6.99 16.13
C SER A 180 17.47 -7.35 17.48
#